data_AF-A0A8T4E161-F1
#
_entry.id   AF-A0A8T4E161-F1
#
_cell.length_a   1.000
_cell.length_b   1.000
_cell.length_c   1.000
_cell.angle_alpha   90.00
_cell.angle_beta   90.00
_cell.angle_gamma   90.00
#
_symmetry.space_group_name_H-M   'P 1'
#
loop_
_entity.id
_entity.type
_entity.pdbx_description
1 polymer ?
#
loop_
_entity_poly.entity_id
_entity_poly.type
_entity_poly.pdbx_seq_one_letter_code
_entity_poly.pdbx_strand_id
1 'polypeptide(L)'
;MMAPKNRKELVRKTAIAFALMVGLLFVLEIIAIPLSYRDSGSESTAQEDFSQKFASKWIFENLTEEEKGYLIQNQKTVATYYYTTSPDFFELESLVSQFQGQVILQRQKSDRHEVELVSRRETVFVDNLTQEKIFAGLCQVLILPPPDCSSIEY
;
A
#
# COMPACT_ATOMS: atom_id res chain seq x y z
N MET A 1 -32.08 -58.71 4.58
CA MET A 1 -30.66 -59.11 4.44
C MET A 1 -30.24 -58.90 2.99
N MET A 2 -29.49 -57.83 2.70
CA MET A 2 -29.00 -57.55 1.33
C MET A 2 -27.67 -58.27 1.09
N ALA A 3 -27.58 -58.99 -0.03
CA ALA A 3 -26.45 -59.86 -0.36
C ALA A 3 -25.10 -59.12 -0.43
N PRO A 4 -24.00 -59.73 0.07
CA PRO A 4 -22.69 -59.07 0.25
C PRO A 4 -22.00 -58.63 -1.05
N LYS A 5 -22.52 -59.03 -2.22
CA LYS A 5 -21.96 -58.70 -3.54
C LYS A 5 -22.27 -57.26 -3.97
N ASN A 6 -23.45 -56.73 -3.65
CA ASN A 6 -23.88 -55.38 -4.05
C ASN A 6 -23.15 -54.26 -3.29
N ARG A 7 -22.68 -54.53 -2.06
CA ARG A 7 -22.02 -53.53 -1.21
C ARG A 7 -20.64 -53.14 -1.75
N LYS A 8 -19.87 -54.11 -2.28
CA LYS A 8 -18.54 -53.85 -2.86
C LYS A 8 -18.63 -53.08 -4.18
N GLU A 9 -19.66 -53.35 -4.98
CA GLU A 9 -19.89 -52.64 -6.23
C GLU A 9 -20.35 -51.19 -5.99
N LEU A 10 -21.22 -50.98 -5.00
CA LEU A 10 -21.66 -49.65 -4.59
C LEU A 10 -20.47 -48.79 -4.10
N VAL A 11 -19.62 -49.35 -3.23
CA VAL A 11 -18.43 -48.65 -2.70
C VAL A 11 -17.46 -48.28 -3.83
N ARG A 12 -17.25 -49.16 -4.80
CA ARG A 12 -16.39 -48.90 -5.96
C ARG A 12 -16.97 -47.78 -6.84
N LYS A 13 -18.28 -47.77 -7.08
CA LYS A 13 -18.96 -46.71 -7.85
C LYS A 13 -18.87 -45.36 -7.14
N THR A 14 -19.07 -45.31 -5.82
CA THR A 14 -18.90 -44.07 -5.03
C THR A 14 -17.46 -43.58 -5.02
N ALA A 15 -16.47 -44.48 -4.93
CA ALA A 15 -15.06 -44.08 -4.96
C ALA A 15 -14.65 -43.47 -6.32
N ILE A 16 -15.12 -44.07 -7.42
CA ILE A 16 -14.88 -43.54 -8.77
C ILE A 16 -15.57 -42.19 -8.96
N ALA A 17 -16.82 -42.05 -8.52
CA ALA A 17 -17.55 -40.78 -8.60
C ALA A 17 -16.88 -39.68 -7.76
N PHE A 18 -16.39 -40.01 -6.56
CA PHE A 18 -15.66 -39.08 -5.72
C PHE A 18 -14.33 -38.65 -6.37
N ALA A 19 -13.57 -39.58 -6.93
CA ALA A 19 -12.33 -39.27 -7.64
C ALA A 19 -12.57 -38.35 -8.85
N LEU A 20 -13.67 -38.57 -9.60
CA LEU A 20 -14.06 -37.70 -10.71
C LEU A 20 -14.47 -36.30 -10.23
N MET A 21 -15.20 -36.20 -9.13
CA MET A 21 -15.60 -34.91 -8.55
C MET A 21 -14.39 -34.11 -8.08
N VAL A 22 -13.47 -34.75 -7.35
CA VAL A 22 -12.21 -34.13 -6.89
C VAL A 22 -11.36 -33.72 -8.09
N GLY A 23 -11.22 -34.57 -9.11
CA GLY A 23 -10.48 -34.24 -10.33
C GLY A 23 -11.07 -33.03 -11.07
N LEU A 24 -12.40 -32.93 -11.14
CA LEU A 24 -13.08 -31.78 -11.74
C LEU A 24 -12.79 -30.47 -10.98
N LEU A 25 -12.77 -30.52 -9.64
CA LEU A 25 -12.44 -29.35 -8.81
C LEU A 25 -11.01 -28.87 -9.08
N PHE A 26 -10.04 -29.78 -9.17
CA PHE A 26 -8.65 -29.43 -9.51
C PHE A 26 -8.54 -28.80 -10.91
N VAL A 27 -9.26 -29.33 -11.91
CA VAL A 27 -9.26 -28.74 -13.27
C VAL A 27 -9.87 -27.34 -13.28
N LEU A 28 -10.95 -27.13 -12.51
CA LEU A 28 -11.55 -25.80 -12.36
C LEU A 28 -10.60 -24.81 -11.69
N GLU A 29 -9.87 -25.22 -10.65
CA GLU A 29 -8.84 -24.36 -10.02
C GLU A 29 -7.71 -24.02 -10.99
N ILE A 30 -7.22 -24.98 -11.77
CA ILE A 30 -6.15 -24.76 -12.77
C ILE A 30 -6.57 -23.75 -13.86
N ILE A 31 -7.87 -23.66 -14.18
CA ILE A 31 -8.39 -22.69 -15.16
C ILE A 31 -8.73 -21.36 -14.50
N ALA A 32 -9.32 -21.38 -13.30
CA ALA A 32 -9.76 -20.19 -12.58
C ALA A 32 -8.59 -19.32 -12.09
N ILE A 33 -7.50 -19.94 -11.62
CA ILE A 33 -6.31 -19.22 -11.16
C ILE A 33 -5.73 -18.33 -12.28
N PRO A 34 -5.36 -18.84 -13.48
CA PRO A 34 -4.82 -17.99 -14.54
C PRO A 34 -5.86 -17.02 -15.14
N LEU A 35 -7.16 -17.30 -15.06
CA LEU A 35 -8.20 -16.34 -15.44
C LEU A 35 -8.29 -15.17 -14.45
N SER A 36 -8.21 -15.44 -13.14
CA SER A 36 -8.14 -14.40 -12.11
C SER A 36 -6.84 -13.58 -12.19
N TYR A 37 -5.76 -14.16 -12.71
CA TYR A 37 -4.51 -13.43 -12.98
C TYR A 37 -4.54 -12.65 -14.32
N ARG A 38 -5.46 -12.93 -15.25
CA ARG A 38 -5.54 -12.24 -16.56
C ARG A 38 -6.18 -10.85 -16.50
N ASP A 39 -6.76 -10.44 -15.38
CA ASP A 39 -7.23 -9.06 -15.16
C ASP A 39 -6.08 -8.07 -14.84
N SER A 40 -4.82 -8.51 -14.89
CA SER A 40 -3.63 -7.65 -14.72
C SER A 40 -3.35 -6.69 -15.89
N GLY A 41 -4.24 -6.64 -16.90
CA GLY A 41 -4.17 -5.65 -17.97
C GLY A 41 -4.48 -4.21 -17.53
N SER A 42 -5.30 -4.02 -16.47
CA SER A 42 -5.64 -2.69 -15.96
C SER A 42 -4.61 -2.14 -14.97
N GLU A 43 -3.89 -3.01 -14.25
CA GLU A 43 -2.83 -2.60 -13.31
C GLU A 43 -1.65 -1.95 -14.04
N SER A 44 -1.27 -2.48 -15.20
CA SER A 44 -0.18 -1.93 -16.03
C SER A 44 -0.46 -0.50 -16.46
N THR A 45 -1.70 -0.16 -16.83
CA THR A 45 -2.06 1.19 -17.27
C THR A 45 -2.15 2.14 -16.08
N ALA A 46 -2.76 1.71 -14.98
CA ALA A 46 -2.87 2.51 -13.76
C ALA A 46 -1.49 2.84 -13.14
N GLN A 47 -0.56 1.87 -13.14
CA GLN A 47 0.79 2.07 -12.62
C GLN A 47 1.60 3.05 -13.46
N GLU A 48 1.42 3.02 -14.79
CA GLU A 48 2.04 3.98 -15.70
C GLU A 48 1.46 5.39 -15.52
N ASP A 49 0.14 5.51 -15.36
CA ASP A 49 -0.54 6.78 -15.06
C ASP A 49 -0.08 7.38 -13.73
N PHE A 50 0.06 6.57 -12.68
CA PHE A 50 0.62 7.01 -11.40
C PHE A 50 2.08 7.44 -11.52
N SER A 51 2.90 6.67 -12.24
CA SER A 51 4.30 7.03 -12.50
C SER A 51 4.42 8.41 -13.14
N GLN A 52 3.59 8.69 -14.16
CA GLN A 52 3.56 10.00 -14.81
C GLN A 52 3.08 11.11 -13.86
N LYS A 53 2.04 10.85 -13.06
CA LYS A 53 1.50 11.82 -12.09
C LYS A 53 2.54 12.26 -11.06
N PHE A 54 3.37 11.33 -10.58
CA PHE A 54 4.35 11.59 -9.52
C PHE A 54 5.75 11.93 -10.04
N ALA A 55 5.97 11.97 -11.36
CA ALA A 55 7.27 12.28 -11.94
C ALA A 55 7.70 13.75 -11.75
N SER A 56 6.75 14.68 -11.80
CA SER A 56 7.03 16.12 -11.78
C SER A 56 6.36 16.89 -10.63
N LYS A 57 5.44 16.24 -9.91
CA LYS A 57 4.66 16.85 -8.84
C LYS A 57 4.84 16.08 -7.54
N TRP A 58 5.10 16.81 -6.47
CA TRP A 58 5.45 16.28 -5.15
C TRP A 58 4.50 16.76 -4.05
N ILE A 59 3.57 17.66 -4.39
CA ILE A 59 2.63 18.30 -3.46
C ILE A 59 1.22 18.08 -4.02
N PHE A 60 0.31 17.53 -3.22
CA PHE A 60 -1.04 17.16 -3.63
C PHE A 60 -2.08 17.62 -2.61
N GLU A 61 -3.23 18.11 -3.08
CA GLU A 61 -4.37 18.45 -2.21
C GLU A 61 -5.15 17.22 -1.75
N ASN A 62 -5.04 16.11 -2.48
CA ASN A 62 -5.63 14.85 -2.09
C ASN A 62 -4.91 13.70 -2.80
N LEU A 63 -4.67 12.61 -2.07
CA LEU A 63 -4.22 11.34 -2.62
C LEU A 63 -5.25 10.27 -2.27
N THR A 64 -5.60 9.43 -3.24
CA THR A 64 -6.42 8.25 -2.95
C THR A 64 -5.62 7.22 -2.17
N GLU A 65 -6.30 6.29 -1.50
CA GLU A 65 -5.61 5.20 -0.79
C GLU A 65 -4.80 4.30 -1.74
N GLU A 66 -5.27 4.13 -2.98
CA GLU A 66 -4.52 3.41 -4.03
C GLU A 66 -3.23 4.15 -4.42
N GLU A 67 -3.30 5.48 -4.56
CA GLU A 67 -2.14 6.33 -4.85
C GLU A 67 -1.12 6.32 -3.72
N LYS A 68 -1.59 6.41 -2.47
CA LYS A 68 -0.72 6.27 -1.29
C LYS A 68 -0.06 4.90 -1.27
N GLY A 69 -0.83 3.84 -1.53
CA GLY A 69 -0.33 2.47 -1.64
C GLY A 69 0.77 2.34 -2.69
N TYR A 70 0.54 2.89 -3.89
CA TYR A 70 1.54 2.94 -4.96
C TYR A 70 2.82 3.66 -4.53
N LEU A 71 2.70 4.84 -3.91
CA LEU A 71 3.85 5.63 -3.45
C LEU A 71 4.68 4.88 -2.40
N ILE A 72 4.01 4.30 -1.40
CA ILE A 72 4.66 3.55 -0.32
C ILE A 72 5.38 2.30 -0.86
N GLN A 73 4.77 1.58 -1.81
CA GLN A 73 5.40 0.44 -2.49
C GLN A 73 6.65 0.86 -3.27
N ASN A 74 6.62 2.06 -3.87
CA ASN A 74 7.74 2.66 -4.59
C ASN A 74 8.70 3.44 -3.69
N GLN A 75 8.78 3.05 -2.41
CA GLN A 75 9.77 3.57 -1.46
C GLN A 75 9.66 5.09 -1.21
N LYS A 76 8.46 5.65 -1.39
CA LYS A 76 8.17 7.04 -1.03
C LYS A 76 7.52 7.10 0.35
N THR A 77 7.81 8.17 1.06
CA THR A 77 7.12 8.55 2.30
C THR A 77 6.02 9.54 1.95
N VAL A 78 4.80 9.30 2.42
CA VAL A 78 3.69 10.25 2.28
C VAL A 78 3.61 11.05 3.57
N ALA A 79 3.78 12.37 3.46
CA ALA A 79 3.59 13.31 4.55
C ALA A 79 2.24 14.00 4.39
N THR A 80 1.24 13.62 5.19
CA THR A 80 -0.08 14.26 5.19
C THR A 80 -0.10 15.38 6.22
N TYR A 81 -0.16 16.62 5.76
CA TYR A 81 -0.36 17.78 6.60
C TYR A 81 -1.85 18.09 6.78
N TYR A 82 -2.34 17.90 8.00
CA TYR A 82 -3.70 18.26 8.39
C TYR A 82 -3.75 19.73 8.84
N TYR A 83 -4.58 20.54 8.19
CA TYR A 83 -4.69 21.97 8.46
C TYR A 83 -6.14 22.45 8.60
N THR A 84 -6.35 23.42 9.50
CA THR A 84 -7.69 23.92 9.87
C THR A 84 -8.09 25.16 9.06
N THR A 85 -7.19 26.13 8.90
CA THR A 85 -7.50 27.44 8.32
C THR A 85 -6.69 27.74 7.06
N SER A 86 -5.36 27.63 7.10
CA SER A 86 -4.47 27.90 5.97
C SER A 86 -3.40 26.83 5.77
N PRO A 87 -3.14 26.38 4.53
CA PRO A 87 -2.03 25.47 4.23
C PRO A 87 -0.66 26.16 4.32
N ASP A 88 -0.59 27.50 4.36
CA ASP A 88 0.65 28.28 4.26
C ASP A 88 1.38 28.47 5.60
N PHE A 89 0.90 27.86 6.68
CA PHE A 89 1.39 28.15 8.03
C PHE A 89 2.82 27.65 8.30
N PHE A 90 3.33 26.71 7.51
CA PHE A 90 4.61 26.06 7.76
C PHE A 90 5.38 25.81 6.46
N GLU A 91 6.70 26.05 6.45
CA GLU A 91 7.63 25.80 5.33
C GLU A 91 7.85 24.30 5.04
N LEU A 92 6.80 23.49 5.19
CA LEU A 92 6.84 22.04 5.00
C LEU A 92 7.32 21.68 3.60
N GLU A 93 6.92 22.46 2.59
CA GLU A 93 7.36 22.28 1.20
C GLU A 93 8.88 22.39 1.09
N SER A 94 9.48 23.40 1.74
CA SER A 94 10.92 23.61 1.75
C SER A 94 11.63 22.42 2.40
N LEU A 95 11.14 21.97 3.55
CA LEU A 95 11.69 20.80 4.25
C LEU A 95 11.58 19.53 3.40
N VAL A 96 10.42 19.24 2.83
CA VAL A 96 10.15 18.06 1.97
C VAL A 96 11.01 18.09 0.70
N SER A 97 11.24 19.27 0.12
CA SER A 97 12.05 19.43 -1.09
C SER A 97 13.52 19.01 -0.91
N GLN A 98 14.04 19.08 0.32
CA GLN A 98 15.42 18.68 0.63
C GLN A 98 15.64 17.17 0.48
N PHE A 99 14.58 16.36 0.57
CA PHE A 99 14.67 14.90 0.52
C PHE A 99 14.65 14.33 -0.90
N GLN A 100 14.92 15.16 -1.92
CA GLN A 100 15.14 14.76 -3.33
C GLN A 100 14.08 13.78 -3.85
N GLY A 101 12.83 14.01 -3.47
CA GLY A 101 11.72 13.20 -3.92
C GLY A 101 11.52 11.86 -3.22
N GLN A 102 12.16 11.62 -2.08
CA GLN A 102 11.78 10.51 -1.20
C GLN A 102 10.45 10.76 -0.47
N VAL A 103 10.03 12.02 -0.39
CA VAL A 103 8.84 12.45 0.35
C VAL A 103 7.83 13.10 -0.60
N ILE A 104 6.56 12.73 -0.45
CA ILE A 104 5.41 13.32 -1.13
C ILE A 104 4.57 14.04 -0.08
N LEU A 105 4.27 15.31 -0.31
CA LEU A 105 3.42 16.10 0.56
C LEU A 105 1.97 15.99 0.11
N GLN A 106 1.09 15.57 1.02
CA GLN A 106 -0.34 15.74 0.90
C GLN A 106 -0.81 16.84 1.85
N ARG A 107 -1.61 17.78 1.36
CA ARG A 107 -2.29 18.79 2.16
C ARG A 107 -3.73 18.36 2.31
N GLN A 108 -4.22 18.24 3.54
CA GLN A 108 -5.59 17.84 3.78
C GLN A 108 -6.26 18.77 4.79
N LYS A 109 -7.35 19.42 4.36
CA LYS A 109 -8.15 20.24 5.27
C LYS A 109 -8.86 19.35 6.28
N SER A 110 -8.67 19.62 7.57
CA SER A 110 -9.23 18.85 8.69
C SER A 110 -9.37 19.76 9.92
N ASP A 111 -10.09 19.28 10.93
CA ASP A 111 -10.13 19.80 12.29
C ASP A 111 -8.84 19.51 13.09
N ARG A 112 -7.97 18.62 12.59
CA ARG A 112 -6.67 18.29 13.18
C ARG A 112 -5.58 19.25 12.72
N HIS A 113 -4.55 19.42 13.57
CA HIS A 113 -3.35 20.18 13.25
C HIS A 113 -2.10 19.36 13.58
N GLU A 114 -1.70 18.53 12.62
CA GLU A 114 -0.60 17.58 12.76
C GLU A 114 -0.08 17.16 11.38
N VAL A 115 1.08 16.50 11.37
CA VAL A 115 1.63 15.84 10.18
C VAL A 115 1.67 14.34 10.44
N GLU A 116 0.99 13.58 9.59
CA GLU A 116 1.11 12.12 9.53
C GLU A 116 2.18 11.76 8.49
N LEU A 117 3.17 10.99 8.90
CA LEU A 117 4.24 10.50 8.06
C LEU A 117 4.06 8.99 7.89
N VAL A 118 3.73 8.55 6.68
CA VAL A 118 3.52 7.14 6.36
C VAL A 118 4.59 6.66 5.40
N SER A 119 5.30 5.61 5.77
CA SER A 119 6.18 4.89 4.86
C SER A 119 5.97 3.39 4.97
N ARG A 120 6.75 2.61 4.21
CA ARG A 120 6.75 1.15 4.30
C ARG A 120 7.27 0.66 5.67
N ARG A 121 8.04 1.48 6.39
CA ARG A 121 8.69 1.11 7.64
C ARG A 121 7.76 1.33 8.83
N GLU A 122 7.17 2.52 8.89
CA GLU A 122 6.46 2.99 10.06
C GLU A 122 5.50 4.12 9.70
N THR A 123 4.55 4.36 10.60
CA THR A 123 3.69 5.55 10.60
C THR A 123 3.99 6.38 11.84
N VAL A 124 4.32 7.65 11.66
CA VAL A 124 4.63 8.60 12.73
C VAL A 124 3.67 9.79 12.66
N PHE A 125 3.12 10.18 13.81
CA PHE A 125 2.29 11.39 13.93
C PHE A 125 3.09 12.48 14.63
N VAL A 126 3.03 13.70 14.10
CA VAL A 126 3.73 14.87 14.63
C VAL A 126 2.72 15.99 14.87
N ASP A 127 2.37 16.17 16.13
CA ASP A 127 1.34 17.13 16.60
C ASP A 127 1.92 18.49 16.98
N ASN A 128 3.24 18.60 17.17
CA ASN A 128 3.94 19.88 17.36
C ASN A 128 4.79 20.22 16.12
N LEU A 129 4.24 21.06 15.24
CA LEU A 129 4.77 21.34 13.90
C LEU A 129 5.98 22.28 13.90
N THR A 130 7.03 21.89 14.60
CA THR A 130 8.35 22.52 14.51
C THR A 130 9.22 21.78 13.49
N GLN A 131 10.14 22.49 12.85
CA GLN A 131 11.07 21.90 11.88
C GLN A 131 11.86 20.74 12.49
N GLU A 132 12.31 20.88 13.74
CA GLU A 132 13.04 19.84 14.46
C GLU A 132 12.21 18.57 14.65
N LYS A 133 10.96 18.68 15.12
CA LYS A 133 10.09 17.52 15.35
C LYS A 133 9.69 16.82 14.07
N ILE A 134 9.40 17.58 13.01
CA ILE A 134 9.06 17.00 11.70
C ILE A 134 10.30 16.33 11.10
N PHE A 135 11.47 16.95 11.21
CA PHE A 135 12.73 16.34 10.75
C PHE A 135 13.03 15.03 11.49
N ALA A 136 12.87 15.02 12.82
CA ALA A 136 13.02 13.81 13.62
C ALA A 136 12.03 12.70 13.22
N GLY A 137 10.76 13.07 12.96
CA GLY A 137 9.77 12.13 12.43
C GLY A 137 10.16 11.58 11.05
N LEU A 138 10.65 12.45 10.15
CA LEU A 138 11.13 12.04 8.83
C LEU A 138 12.32 11.07 8.94
N CYS A 139 13.25 11.30 9.85
CA CYS A 139 14.38 10.40 10.10
C CYS A 139 13.96 8.97 10.49
N GLN A 140 12.80 8.81 11.15
CA GLN A 140 12.26 7.50 11.52
C GLN A 140 11.66 6.76 10.32
N VAL A 141 10.94 7.49 9.46
CA VAL A 141 10.17 6.87 8.37
C VAL A 141 10.95 6.74 7.07
N LEU A 142 11.97 7.57 6.83
CA LEU A 142 12.73 7.59 5.59
C LEU A 142 13.49 6.28 5.36
N ILE A 143 13.55 5.89 4.09
CA ILE A 143 14.29 4.70 3.67
C ILE A 143 15.79 5.00 3.61
N LEU A 144 16.15 6.16 3.08
CA LEU A 144 17.51 6.68 3.09
C LEU A 144 17.55 7.99 3.88
N PRO A 145 17.65 7.92 5.22
CA PRO A 145 17.74 9.12 6.04
C PRO A 145 19.03 9.89 5.74
N PRO A 146 19.01 11.23 5.72
CA PRO A 146 20.20 12.03 5.55
C PRO A 146 21.18 11.85 6.73
N PRO A 147 22.47 12.22 6.55
CA PRO A 147 23.50 12.10 7.59
C PRO A 147 23.11 12.77 8.91
N ASP A 148 22.38 13.88 8.83
CA ASP A 148 21.93 14.67 9.98
C ASP A 148 20.92 13.94 10.89
N CYS A 149 20.37 12.80 10.46
CA CYS A 149 19.54 11.94 11.30
C CYS A 149 20.35 11.15 12.34
N SER A 150 21.67 11.04 12.19
CA SER A 150 22.54 10.28 13.11
C SER A 150 22.80 10.98 14.44
N SER A 151 22.53 12.29 14.53
CA SER A 151 22.72 13.11 15.73
C SER A 151 21.46 13.26 16.57
N ILE A 152 20.33 12.70 16.15
CA ILE A 152 19.07 12.76 16.88
C ILE A 152 19.06 11.62 17.90
N GLU A 153 19.28 11.95 19.18
CA GLU A 153 19.04 11.03 20.28
C GLU A 153 17.52 10.81 20.43
N TYR A 154 17.10 9.54 20.40
CA TYR A 154 15.70 9.09 20.49
C TYR A 154 15.21 9.03 21.93
#